data_AF-A0A4V3HV75-F1
#
_entry.id   AF-A0A4V3HV75-F1
#
_cell.length_a   1.000
_cell.length_b   1.000
_cell.length_c   1.000
_cell.angle_alpha   90.00
_cell.angle_beta   90.00
_cell.angle_gamma   90.00
#
_symmetry.space_group_name_H-M   'P 1'
#
loop_
_entity.id
_entity.type
_entity.pdbx_description
1 polymer ?
#
loop_
_entity_poly.entity_id
_entity_poly.type
_entity_poly.pdbx_seq_one_letter_code
_entity_poly.pdbx_strand_id
1 'polypeptide(L)'
;MGPDSDPARTRKDPNLNIDQLIANNTRLWIYCGSGDATDLVQGRCGLKVISAGVIEGRAIVSDKKFAEAYGSAGGTNAYFDFPAGDIHNRTYRGNQLRAMKTDAVGYLNKLSSALG
;
A
#
# COMPACT_ATOMS: atom_id res chain seq x y z
N MET A 1 -2.23 14.48 -15.87
CA MET A 1 -3.30 14.43 -14.83
C MET A 1 -4.37 15.41 -15.28
N GLY A 2 -5.66 15.02 -15.30
CA GLY A 2 -6.76 15.93 -15.65
C GLY A 2 -7.07 16.95 -14.54
N PRO A 3 -7.90 17.97 -14.81
CA PRO A 3 -8.30 18.96 -13.80
C PRO A 3 -8.94 18.29 -12.58
N ASP A 4 -8.87 18.96 -11.41
CA ASP A 4 -9.34 18.37 -10.14
C ASP A 4 -10.84 18.03 -10.14
N SER A 5 -11.65 18.68 -10.99
CA SER A 5 -13.07 18.42 -11.17
C SER A 5 -13.40 17.25 -12.12
N ASP A 6 -12.40 16.59 -12.71
CA ASP A 6 -12.62 15.49 -13.64
C ASP A 6 -13.22 14.26 -12.91
N PRO A 7 -14.45 13.80 -13.26
CA PRO A 7 -15.07 12.63 -12.65
C PRO A 7 -14.22 11.35 -12.76
N ALA A 8 -13.31 11.28 -13.74
CA ALA A 8 -12.37 10.18 -13.86
C ALA A 8 -11.38 10.10 -12.69
N ARG A 9 -11.14 11.19 -11.94
CA ARG A 9 -10.33 11.17 -10.71
C ARG A 9 -11.08 10.49 -9.58
N THR A 10 -12.34 10.84 -9.35
CA THR A 10 -13.20 10.21 -8.34
C THR A 10 -13.31 8.70 -8.55
N ARG A 11 -13.53 8.25 -9.80
CA ARG A 11 -13.61 6.82 -10.12
C ARG A 11 -12.30 6.06 -9.85
N LYS A 12 -11.16 6.74 -9.88
CA LYS A 12 -9.83 6.12 -9.72
C LYS A 12 -9.24 6.30 -8.32
N ASP A 13 -9.90 7.08 -7.45
CA ASP A 13 -9.44 7.31 -6.08
C ASP A 13 -9.86 6.12 -5.19
N PRO A 14 -8.92 5.35 -4.64
CA PRO A 14 -9.25 4.22 -3.78
C PRO A 14 -10.01 4.64 -2.51
N ASN A 15 -9.74 5.83 -1.95
CA ASN A 15 -10.43 6.31 -0.74
C ASN A 15 -11.93 6.53 -0.98
N LEU A 16 -12.29 6.99 -2.18
CA LEU A 16 -13.68 7.24 -2.55
C LEU A 16 -14.43 5.97 -3.00
N ASN A 17 -13.72 4.84 -3.14
CA ASN A 17 -14.28 3.57 -3.60
C ASN A 17 -14.05 2.43 -2.58
N ILE A 18 -13.84 2.75 -1.30
CA ILE A 18 -13.65 1.78 -0.20
C ILE A 18 -14.82 0.79 -0.13
N ASP A 19 -16.06 1.28 -0.29
CA ASP A 19 -17.27 0.45 -0.24
C ASP A 19 -17.23 -0.69 -1.26
N GLN A 20 -16.66 -0.46 -2.45
CA GLN A 20 -16.52 -1.50 -3.47
C GLN A 20 -15.49 -2.56 -3.06
N LEU A 21 -14.39 -2.16 -2.43
CA LEU A 21 -13.37 -3.10 -1.93
C LEU A 21 -13.96 -4.00 -0.84
N ILE A 22 -14.79 -3.43 0.04
CA ILE A 22 -15.48 -4.14 1.12
C ILE A 22 -16.56 -5.06 0.55
N ALA A 23 -17.44 -4.56 -0.31
CA ALA A 23 -18.52 -5.34 -0.91
C ALA A 23 -17.99 -6.55 -1.70
N ASN A 24 -16.84 -6.39 -2.37
CA ASN A 24 -16.19 -7.47 -3.11
C ASN A 24 -15.31 -8.38 -2.23
N ASN A 25 -15.25 -8.11 -0.92
CA ASN A 25 -14.36 -8.78 0.03
C ASN A 25 -12.91 -8.89 -0.50
N THR A 26 -12.40 -7.81 -1.10
CA THR A 26 -11.09 -7.82 -1.76
C THR A 26 -9.97 -7.99 -0.73
N ARG A 27 -9.05 -8.93 -0.96
CA ARG A 27 -7.84 -9.10 -0.14
C ARG A 27 -6.83 -7.99 -0.49
N LEU A 28 -6.52 -7.12 0.48
CA LEU A 28 -5.60 -5.99 0.29
C LEU A 28 -4.27 -6.17 1.01
N TRP A 29 -3.15 -5.87 0.34
CA TRP A 29 -1.84 -5.73 0.97
C TRP A 29 -1.33 -4.30 0.75
N ILE A 30 -1.38 -3.47 1.78
CA ILE A 30 -1.02 -2.06 1.72
C ILE A 30 0.23 -1.84 2.56
N TYR A 31 1.28 -1.34 1.91
CA TYR A 31 2.57 -1.07 2.53
C TYR A 31 3.03 0.33 2.15
N CYS A 32 3.53 1.09 3.13
CA CYS A 32 4.25 2.32 2.88
C CYS A 32 5.26 2.55 4.02
N GLY A 33 6.50 2.89 3.64
CA GLY A 33 7.52 3.31 4.60
C GLY A 33 7.22 4.68 5.20
N SER A 34 7.97 5.07 6.23
CA SER A 34 7.90 6.39 6.85
C SER A 34 8.68 7.47 6.09
N GLY A 35 9.60 7.08 5.20
CA GLY A 35 10.52 7.98 4.51
C GLY A 35 11.86 8.18 5.24
N ASP A 36 12.03 7.60 6.43
CA ASP A 36 13.30 7.60 7.14
C ASP A 36 14.30 6.65 6.46
N ALA A 37 15.52 7.14 6.25
CA ALA A 37 16.60 6.34 5.70
C ALA A 37 17.05 5.30 6.73
N THR A 38 17.13 4.03 6.33
CA THR A 38 17.65 2.93 7.15
C THR A 38 18.97 2.40 6.57
N ASP A 39 19.58 1.42 7.24
CA ASP A 39 20.88 0.86 6.81
C ASP A 39 20.89 0.27 5.40
N LEU A 40 19.72 -0.12 4.87
CA LEU A 40 19.57 -0.68 3.52
C LEU A 40 19.80 0.32 2.38
N VAL A 41 19.98 1.61 2.70
CA VAL A 41 20.38 2.64 1.72
C VAL A 41 21.81 3.16 1.90
N GLN A 42 22.58 2.58 2.82
CA GLN A 42 24.01 2.88 2.97
C GLN A 42 24.75 2.62 1.64
N GLY A 43 25.60 3.57 1.23
CA GLY A 43 26.35 3.52 -0.03
C GLY A 43 25.58 4.01 -1.27
N ARG A 44 24.31 4.43 -1.15
CA ARG A 44 23.59 5.12 -2.24
C ARG A 44 23.89 6.62 -2.23
N CYS A 45 23.83 7.25 -3.41
CA CYS A 45 23.95 8.70 -3.54
C CYS A 45 22.95 9.44 -2.63
N GLY A 46 23.44 10.32 -1.76
CA GLY A 46 22.63 11.00 -0.73
C GLY A 46 21.42 11.76 -1.28
N LEU A 47 21.54 12.40 -2.45
CA LEU A 47 20.40 13.10 -3.08
C LEU A 47 19.26 12.15 -3.48
N LYS A 48 19.58 10.92 -3.91
CA LYS A 48 18.58 9.89 -4.23
C LYS A 48 17.90 9.34 -2.98
N VAL A 49 18.61 9.31 -1.85
CA VAL A 49 18.04 8.89 -0.56
C VAL A 49 17.06 9.94 -0.05
N ILE A 50 17.45 11.21 -0.08
CA ILE A 50 16.59 12.33 0.34
C ILE A 50 15.31 12.40 -0.50
N SER A 51 15.42 12.34 -1.84
CA SER A 51 14.24 12.45 -2.70
C SER A 51 13.27 11.27 -2.53
N ALA A 52 13.79 10.05 -2.36
CA ALA A 52 12.98 8.87 -2.09
C ALA A 52 12.34 8.89 -0.69
N GLY A 53 13.00 9.47 0.32
CA GLY A 53 12.42 9.67 1.65
C GLY A 53 11.26 10.67 1.63
N VAL A 54 11.41 11.79 0.92
CA VAL A 54 10.34 12.82 0.80
C VAL A 54 9.09 12.28 0.12
N ILE A 55 9.23 11.44 -0.91
CA ILE A 55 8.09 10.83 -1.60
C ILE A 55 7.31 9.93 -0.63
N GLU A 56 8.03 9.06 0.08
CA GLU A 56 7.42 8.09 0.99
C GLU A 56 6.77 8.79 2.20
N GLY A 57 7.45 9.78 2.79
CA GLY A 57 6.94 10.56 3.92
C GLY A 57 5.68 11.39 3.60
N ARG A 58 5.40 11.65 2.31
CA ARG A 58 4.12 12.22 1.87
C ARG A 58 3.04 11.16 1.68
N ALA A 59 3.40 10.03 1.06
CA ALA A 59 2.47 8.95 0.75
C ALA A 59 1.93 8.27 2.03
N ILE A 60 2.77 8.12 3.07
CA ILE A 60 2.39 7.45 4.32
C ILE A 60 1.21 8.10 5.02
N VAL A 61 1.03 9.42 4.88
CA VAL A 61 -0.12 10.14 5.45
C VAL A 61 -1.41 9.71 4.76
N SER A 62 -1.41 9.59 3.43
CA SER A 62 -2.58 9.12 2.69
C SER A 62 -2.87 7.64 2.94
N ASP A 63 -1.85 6.79 3.03
CA ASP A 63 -2.05 5.35 3.24
C ASP A 63 -2.59 5.04 4.64
N LYS A 64 -2.13 5.76 5.67
CA LYS A 64 -2.70 5.65 7.02
C LYS A 64 -4.16 6.11 7.08
N LYS A 65 -4.50 7.20 6.39
CA LYS A 65 -5.89 7.67 6.27
C LYS A 65 -6.77 6.65 5.56
N PHE A 66 -6.27 6.02 4.49
CA PHE A 66 -6.98 4.93 3.82
C PHE A 66 -7.22 3.75 4.77
N ALA A 67 -6.22 3.34 5.55
CA ALA A 67 -6.36 2.24 6.52
C ALA A 67 -7.41 2.55 7.59
N GLU A 68 -7.41 3.77 8.14
CA GLU A 68 -8.41 4.24 9.10
C GLU A 68 -9.82 4.26 8.50
N ALA A 69 -9.97 4.80 7.30
CA ALA A 69 -11.25 4.86 6.59
C ALA A 69 -11.76 3.45 6.24
N TYR A 70 -10.89 2.56 5.76
CA TYR A 70 -11.23 1.17 5.44
C TYR A 70 -11.73 0.43 6.69
N GLY A 71 -11.02 0.54 7.82
CA GLY A 71 -11.44 -0.06 9.08
C GLY A 71 -12.74 0.54 9.62
N SER A 72 -12.89 1.87 9.57
CA SER A 72 -14.10 2.57 10.03
C SER A 72 -15.34 2.23 9.21
N ALA A 73 -15.17 1.94 7.92
CA ALA A 73 -16.22 1.48 7.02
C ALA A 73 -16.55 -0.02 7.18
N GLY A 74 -15.88 -0.75 8.08
CA GLY A 74 -16.12 -2.18 8.34
C GLY A 74 -15.30 -3.14 7.49
N GLY A 75 -14.25 -2.66 6.82
CA GLY A 75 -13.34 -3.48 6.05
C GLY A 75 -12.51 -4.39 6.95
N THR A 76 -12.41 -5.68 6.59
CA THR A 76 -11.78 -6.71 7.43
C THR A 76 -10.78 -7.61 6.69
N ASN A 77 -10.61 -7.44 5.38
CA ASN A 77 -9.78 -8.33 4.54
C ASN A 77 -8.47 -7.66 4.05
N ALA A 78 -7.83 -6.88 4.91
CA ALA A 78 -6.62 -6.13 4.58
C ALA A 78 -5.47 -6.43 5.53
N TYR A 79 -4.24 -6.36 5.00
CA TYR A 79 -3.00 -6.33 5.76
C TYR A 79 -2.34 -4.99 5.49
N PHE A 80 -1.99 -4.29 6.57
CA PHE A 80 -1.37 -2.98 6.55
C PHE A 80 0.00 -3.06 7.20
N ASP A 81 1.04 -2.59 6.53
CA ASP A 81 2.41 -2.55 7.04
C ASP A 81 3.01 -1.15 6.88
N PHE A 82 3.27 -0.50 8.01
CA PHE A 82 3.73 0.89 8.09
C PHE A 82 4.98 0.99 8.98
N PRO A 83 6.14 0.45 8.54
CA PRO A 83 7.34 0.39 9.38
C PRO A 83 7.91 1.78 9.68
N ALA A 84 8.59 1.90 10.82
CA ALA A 84 9.41 3.05 11.18
C ALA A 84 10.73 3.00 10.39
N GLY A 85 10.66 3.29 9.10
CA GLY A 85 11.79 3.31 8.18
C GLY A 85 11.33 3.22 6.73
N ASP A 86 12.27 2.95 5.85
CA ASP A 86 12.09 2.64 4.44
C ASP A 86 11.72 3.85 3.56
N ILE A 87 12.32 3.87 2.38
CA ILE A 87 12.18 4.96 1.41
C ILE A 87 11.66 4.43 0.09
N HIS A 88 11.24 5.33 -0.80
CA HIS A 88 10.65 4.97 -2.08
C HIS A 88 11.63 4.30 -3.07
N ASN A 89 11.94 3.02 -2.86
CA ASN A 89 12.91 2.27 -3.68
C ASN A 89 12.50 0.81 -3.95
N ARG A 90 13.19 0.17 -4.91
CA ARG A 90 12.87 -1.21 -5.34
C ARG A 90 13.24 -2.29 -4.32
N THR A 91 14.22 -2.03 -3.45
CA THR A 91 14.70 -3.00 -2.46
C THR A 91 13.60 -3.31 -1.44
N TYR A 92 12.99 -2.28 -0.85
CA TYR A 92 11.90 -2.46 0.11
C TYR A 92 10.65 -3.07 -0.55
N ARG A 93 10.29 -2.63 -1.76
CA ARG A 93 9.22 -3.27 -2.55
C ARG A 93 9.49 -4.75 -2.80
N GLY A 94 10.74 -5.13 -3.06
CA GLY A 94 11.14 -6.53 -3.23
C GLY A 94 11.02 -7.36 -1.94
N ASN A 95 11.29 -6.76 -0.77
CA ASN A 95 11.06 -7.42 0.52
C ASN A 95 9.58 -7.69 0.74
N GLN A 96 8.73 -6.71 0.48
CA GLN A 96 7.28 -6.83 0.59
C GLN A 96 6.71 -7.89 -0.37
N LEU A 97 7.21 -7.96 -1.61
CA LEU A 97 6.83 -9.02 -2.57
C LEU A 97 7.16 -10.43 -2.05
N ARG A 98 8.27 -10.60 -1.33
CA ARG A 98 8.60 -11.88 -0.70
C ARG A 98 7.71 -12.16 0.52
N ALA A 99 7.45 -11.14 1.34
CA ALA A 99 6.60 -11.25 2.53
C ALA A 99 5.16 -11.65 2.17
N MET A 100 4.59 -11.09 1.09
CA MET A 100 3.23 -11.39 0.66
C MET A 100 3.05 -12.80 0.07
N LYS A 101 4.13 -13.53 -0.22
CA LYS A 101 4.06 -14.80 -0.97
C LYS A 101 3.12 -15.81 -0.34
N THR A 102 3.24 -16.05 0.97
CA THR A 102 2.41 -17.04 1.66
C THR A 102 0.94 -16.62 1.73
N ASP A 103 0.68 -15.33 1.98
CA ASP A 103 -0.66 -14.77 2.02
C ASP A 103 -1.36 -14.88 0.66
N ALA A 104 -0.71 -14.45 -0.41
CA ALA A 104 -1.26 -14.48 -1.76
C ALA A 104 -1.57 -15.92 -2.22
N VAL A 105 -0.63 -16.86 -2.03
CA VAL A 105 -0.84 -18.26 -2.40
C VAL A 105 -1.97 -18.88 -1.56
N GLY A 106 -1.99 -18.63 -0.26
CA GLY A 106 -3.04 -19.13 0.63
C GLY A 106 -4.43 -18.61 0.24
N TYR A 107 -4.55 -17.31 -0.03
CA TYR A 107 -5.81 -16.70 -0.43
C TYR A 107 -6.33 -17.25 -1.77
N LEU A 108 -5.47 -17.35 -2.78
CA LEU A 108 -5.85 -17.86 -4.11
C LEU A 108 -6.24 -19.35 -4.09
N ASN A 109 -5.52 -20.16 -3.31
CA ASN A 109 -5.89 -21.58 -3.15
C ASN A 109 -7.24 -21.74 -2.46
N LYS A 110 -7.52 -20.95 -1.41
CA LYS A 110 -8.83 -20.97 -0.73
C LYS A 110 -9.97 -20.62 -1.68
N LEU A 111 -9.79 -19.62 -2.54
CA LEU A 111 -10.79 -19.25 -3.55
C LEU A 111 -11.05 -20.37 -4.55
N SER A 112 -10.00 -21.05 -5.02
CA SER A 112 -10.11 -22.21 -5.92
C SER A 112 -10.97 -23.32 -5.30
N SER A 113 -10.72 -23.65 -4.04
CA SER A 113 -11.49 -24.67 -3.31
C SER A 113 -12.95 -24.28 -3.02
N ALA A 114 -13.28 -22.99 -3.00
CA ALA A 114 -14.65 -22.53 -2.75
C ALA A 114 -15.54 -22.52 -4.00
N LEU A 115 -14.94 -22.71 -5.18
CA LEU A 115 -15.62 -22.67 -6.49
C LEU A 115 -15.75 -24.06 -7.15
N GLY A 116 -15.21 -25.11 -6.54
CA GLY A 116 -15.32 -26.51 -6.99
C GLY A 116 -16.28 -27.29 -6.11
#